data_AF-A0A2D3NU16-F1
#
_entry.id   AF-A0A2D3NU16-F1
#
_cell.length_a   1.000
_cell.length_b   1.000
_cell.length_c   1.000
_cell.angle_alpha   90.00
_cell.angle_beta   90.00
_cell.angle_gamma   90.00
#
_symmetry.space_group_name_H-M   'P 1'
#
loop_
_entity.id
_entity.type
_entity.pdbx_description
1 polymer ?
#
loop_
_entity_poly.entity_id
_entity_poly.type
_entity_poly.pdbx_seq_one_letter_code
_entity_poly.pdbx_strand_id
1 'polypeptide(L)'
;MNKFYNEIKEFLENPVDNMENFFNSRAITWIDWREYDEDIISYFNGLLPQGDIVDVETKEIKLGRGIDIILKKDNKTLTIPYEEDETDRDITIKTLDEFISPKYQIRLFSESLGDDTLAFTVLNSDEWKDLENEFGKEKLEFFFTPVSQFKGIFNMSMKEVKKIYTEREVLRDKIFKNN
;
A
#
# COMPACT_ATOMS: atom_id res chain seq x y z
N MET A 1 12.56 -2.75 15.50
CA MET A 1 11.21 -3.15 15.10
C MET A 1 10.37 -1.90 14.95
N ASN A 2 9.75 -1.72 13.79
CA ASN A 2 8.69 -0.76 13.57
C ASN A 2 7.54 -1.06 14.56
N LYS A 3 6.93 -0.04 15.16
CA LYS A 3 5.79 -0.22 16.07
C LYS A 3 4.61 -0.92 15.37
N PHE A 4 4.47 -0.70 14.06
CA PHE A 4 3.42 -1.27 13.22
C PHE A 4 3.63 -2.76 12.90
N TYR A 5 4.87 -3.25 12.96
CA TYR A 5 5.18 -4.66 12.73
C TYR A 5 4.40 -5.58 13.67
N ASN A 6 4.36 -5.24 14.96
CA ASN A 6 3.68 -6.06 15.97
C ASN A 6 2.16 -6.09 15.75
N GLU A 7 1.54 -4.98 15.32
CA GLU A 7 0.10 -4.93 15.03
C GLU A 7 -0.26 -5.82 13.82
N ILE A 8 0.58 -5.81 12.76
CA ILE A 8 0.40 -6.68 11.58
C ILE A 8 0.62 -8.14 11.96
N LYS A 9 1.64 -8.42 12.79
CA LYS A 9 1.90 -9.76 13.31
C LYS A 9 0.71 -10.30 14.11
N GLU A 10 0.21 -9.52 15.07
CA GLU A 10 -0.95 -9.90 15.90
C GLU A 10 -2.19 -10.15 15.04
N PHE A 11 -2.42 -9.33 14.01
CA PHE A 11 -3.47 -9.60 13.03
C PHE A 11 -3.24 -10.94 12.30
N LEU A 12 -2.02 -11.21 11.82
CA LEU A 12 -1.70 -12.45 11.12
C LEU A 12 -1.79 -13.71 11.99
N GLU A 13 -1.62 -13.61 13.31
CA GLU A 13 -1.81 -14.72 14.25
C GLU A 13 -3.26 -15.21 14.26
N ASN A 14 -4.24 -14.29 14.29
CA ASN A 14 -5.66 -14.64 14.23
C ASN A 14 -6.48 -13.65 13.38
N PRO A 15 -6.39 -13.72 12.04
CA PRO A 15 -6.95 -12.69 11.15
C PRO A 15 -8.48 -12.59 11.21
N VAL A 16 -9.17 -13.69 11.49
CA VAL A 16 -10.64 -13.73 11.53
C VAL A 16 -11.15 -12.95 12.73
N ASP A 17 -10.58 -13.21 13.91
CA ASP A 17 -11.02 -12.55 15.15
C ASP A 17 -10.48 -11.12 15.26
N ASN A 18 -9.32 -10.84 14.65
CA ASN A 18 -8.67 -9.52 14.72
C ASN A 18 -9.06 -8.56 13.58
N MET A 19 -9.92 -8.97 12.64
CA MET A 19 -10.26 -8.19 11.44
C MET A 19 -10.78 -6.79 11.75
N GLU A 20 -11.83 -6.69 12.59
CA GLU A 20 -12.47 -5.41 12.92
C GLU A 20 -11.50 -4.47 13.66
N ASN A 21 -10.69 -5.02 14.57
CA ASN A 21 -9.66 -4.27 15.29
C ASN A 21 -8.59 -3.75 14.31
N PHE A 22 -8.18 -4.58 13.34
CA PHE A 22 -7.15 -4.23 12.39
C PHE A 22 -7.61 -3.16 11.39
N PHE A 23 -8.89 -3.12 11.01
CA PHE A 23 -9.44 -2.00 10.23
C PHE A 23 -9.30 -0.63 10.93
N ASN A 24 -9.19 -0.63 12.26
CA ASN A 24 -8.97 0.57 13.08
C ASN A 24 -7.50 0.73 13.53
N SER A 25 -6.60 -0.12 13.04
CA SER A 25 -5.18 -0.12 13.40
C SER A 25 -4.47 1.11 12.84
N ARG A 26 -3.46 1.58 13.56
CA ARG A 26 -2.57 2.65 13.08
C ARG A 26 -1.48 2.12 12.15
N ALA A 27 -1.36 0.80 12.02
CA ALA A 27 -0.42 0.14 11.10
C ALA A 27 -0.87 0.21 9.64
N ILE A 28 -2.12 0.63 9.39
CA ILE A 28 -2.62 0.92 8.05
C ILE A 28 -2.92 2.41 7.91
N THR A 29 -2.87 2.88 6.67
CA THR A 29 -3.40 4.18 6.27
C THR A 29 -4.43 4.01 5.17
N TRP A 30 -5.45 4.86 5.19
CA TRP A 30 -6.58 4.80 4.27
C TRP A 30 -6.47 5.90 3.22
N ILE A 31 -6.71 5.54 1.96
CA ILE A 31 -6.65 6.46 0.82
C ILE A 31 -7.96 6.35 0.05
N ASP A 32 -8.79 7.39 0.12
CA ASP A 32 -10.04 7.54 -0.64
C ASP A 32 -9.73 7.82 -2.10
N TRP A 33 -10.49 7.29 -3.07
CA TRP A 33 -10.29 7.48 -4.52
C TRP A 33 -10.18 8.94 -4.99
N ARG A 34 -10.68 9.90 -4.21
CA ARG A 34 -10.64 11.36 -4.47
C ARG A 34 -9.54 12.13 -3.76
N GLU A 35 -8.73 11.47 -2.93
CA GLU A 35 -7.57 12.10 -2.28
C GLU A 35 -6.62 12.75 -3.29
N TYR A 36 -6.04 13.88 -2.91
CA TYR A 36 -5.02 14.56 -3.69
C TYR A 36 -3.68 13.80 -3.64
N ASP A 37 -2.98 13.74 -4.77
CA ASP A 37 -1.72 13.01 -4.88
C ASP A 37 -0.61 13.53 -3.96
N GLU A 38 -0.57 14.85 -3.70
CA GLU A 38 0.37 15.47 -2.77
C GLU A 38 0.18 15.02 -1.32
N ASP A 39 -1.05 14.72 -0.91
CA ASP A 39 -1.38 14.33 0.47
C ASP A 39 -1.07 12.86 0.75
N ILE A 40 -1.11 12.01 -0.29
CA ILE A 40 -0.87 10.57 -0.17
C ILE A 40 0.51 10.23 0.37
N ILE A 41 1.54 10.99 -0.02
CA ILE A 41 2.89 10.77 0.49
C ILE A 41 2.93 11.04 2.00
N SER A 42 2.16 12.01 2.50
CA SER A 42 2.08 12.32 3.93
C SER A 42 1.50 11.16 4.75
N TYR A 43 0.54 10.44 4.18
CA TYR A 43 -0.07 9.27 4.80
C TYR A 43 0.93 8.12 4.96
N PHE A 44 1.72 7.83 3.92
CA PHE A 44 2.79 6.83 4.03
C PHE A 44 3.92 7.27 4.93
N ASN A 45 4.27 8.57 4.95
CA ASN A 45 5.25 9.11 5.89
C ASN A 45 4.81 8.91 7.35
N GLY A 46 3.51 8.90 7.64
CA GLY A 46 2.97 8.55 8.96
C GLY A 46 3.29 7.12 9.40
N LEU A 47 3.59 6.22 8.44
CA LEU A 47 3.95 4.82 8.67
C LEU A 47 5.48 4.58 8.73
N LEU A 48 6.27 5.56 8.29
CA LEU A 48 7.74 5.48 8.27
C LEU A 48 8.35 6.02 9.58
N PRO A 49 9.54 5.52 9.97
CA PRO A 49 10.32 6.16 11.03
C PRO A 49 10.68 7.61 10.66
N GLN A 50 10.80 8.49 11.66
CA GLN A 50 11.11 9.92 11.46
C GLN A 50 12.36 10.16 10.60
N GLY A 51 13.39 9.31 10.72
CA GLY A 51 14.61 9.41 9.94
C GLY A 51 14.47 9.02 8.47
N ASP A 52 13.35 8.40 8.08
CA ASP A 52 13.10 7.81 6.77
C ASP A 52 11.95 8.47 5.99
N ILE A 53 11.27 9.47 6.59
CA ILE A 53 10.22 10.23 5.90
C ILE A 53 10.76 10.85 4.61
N VAL A 54 9.92 10.87 3.57
CA VAL A 54 10.21 11.43 2.24
C VAL A 54 9.69 12.86 2.19
N ASP A 55 10.55 13.80 1.83
CA ASP A 55 10.16 15.19 1.62
C ASP A 55 9.45 15.33 0.26
N VAL A 56 8.46 16.21 0.19
CA VAL A 56 7.65 16.46 -1.01
C VAL A 56 7.77 17.93 -1.41
N GLU A 57 8.05 18.18 -2.69
CA GLU A 57 7.92 19.49 -3.31
C GLU A 57 6.87 19.40 -4.43
N THR A 58 5.89 20.29 -4.40
CA THR A 58 4.92 20.48 -5.49
C THR A 58 5.35 21.68 -6.33
N LYS A 59 5.38 21.50 -7.65
CA LYS A 59 5.76 22.53 -8.60
C LYS A 59 4.66 22.75 -9.62
N GLU A 60 4.16 23.97 -9.73
CA GLU A 60 3.22 24.34 -10.78
C GLU A 60 3.86 24.25 -12.17
N ILE A 61 3.11 23.72 -13.13
CA ILE A 61 3.50 23.57 -14.53
C ILE A 61 2.35 23.98 -15.46
N LYS A 62 2.64 24.05 -16.77
CA LYS A 62 1.67 24.48 -17.80
C LYS A 62 0.92 23.33 -18.50
N LEU A 63 1.19 22.08 -18.12
CA LEU A 63 0.51 20.92 -18.68
C LEU A 63 -0.85 20.72 -18.01
N GLY A 64 -1.70 19.86 -18.59
CA GLY A 64 -3.07 19.62 -18.11
C GLY A 64 -3.14 19.24 -16.63
N ARG A 65 -2.18 18.43 -16.17
CA ARG A 65 -2.09 18.01 -14.76
C ARG A 65 -1.80 19.14 -13.77
N GLY A 66 -1.37 20.32 -14.25
CA GLY A 66 -1.17 21.54 -13.46
C GLY A 66 0.02 21.53 -12.48
N ILE A 67 0.40 20.37 -11.94
CA ILE A 67 1.51 20.21 -11.00
C ILE A 67 2.41 19.03 -11.34
N ASP A 68 3.68 19.15 -10.94
CA ASP A 68 4.60 18.03 -10.75
C ASP A 68 4.84 17.84 -9.25
N ILE A 69 4.85 16.57 -8.81
CA ILE A 69 5.20 16.19 -7.44
C ILE A 69 6.60 15.60 -7.46
N ILE A 70 7.47 16.11 -6.58
CA ILE A 70 8.89 15.76 -6.51
C ILE A 70 9.19 15.17 -5.14
N LEU A 71 9.62 13.91 -5.13
CA LEU A 71 10.05 13.18 -3.94
C LEU A 71 11.53 13.45 -3.67
N LYS A 72 11.87 13.72 -2.41
CA LYS A 72 13.25 13.97 -1.97
C LYS A 72 13.58 13.19 -0.71
N LYS A 73 14.73 12.54 -0.71
CA LYS A 73 15.28 11.89 0.47
C LYS A 73 16.79 11.75 0.34
N ASP A 74 17.53 12.24 1.33
CA ASP A 74 18.99 12.26 1.32
C ASP A 74 19.52 12.90 0.02
N ASN A 75 20.25 12.15 -0.81
CA ASN A 75 20.74 12.60 -2.11
C ASN A 75 19.89 12.10 -3.30
N LYS A 76 18.73 11.50 -3.04
CA LYS A 76 17.80 11.00 -4.05
C LYS A 76 16.70 12.05 -4.29
N THR A 77 16.43 12.32 -5.56
CA THR A 77 15.32 13.17 -5.99
C THR A 77 14.65 12.53 -7.19
N LEU A 78 13.32 12.46 -7.20
CA LEU A 78 12.54 11.87 -8.27
C LEU A 78 11.25 12.66 -8.48
N THR A 79 11.00 13.10 -9.70
CA THR A 79 9.68 13.62 -10.10
C THR A 79 8.77 12.46 -10.44
N ILE A 80 7.54 12.46 -9.92
CA ILE A 80 6.56 11.41 -10.22
C ILE A 80 6.20 11.48 -11.72
N PRO A 81 6.30 10.37 -12.47
CA PRO A 81 6.19 10.38 -13.93
C PRO A 81 4.72 10.33 -14.37
N TYR A 82 3.96 11.38 -14.05
CA TYR A 82 2.58 11.53 -14.54
C TYR A 82 2.52 11.75 -16.05
N GLU A 83 1.37 11.40 -16.63
CA GLU A 83 0.99 11.79 -17.99
C GLU A 83 0.76 13.31 -18.09
N GLU A 84 0.56 13.85 -19.30
CA GLU A 84 0.42 15.31 -19.50
C GLU A 84 -0.85 15.90 -18.87
N ASP A 85 -1.94 15.13 -18.86
CA ASP A 85 -3.29 15.65 -18.62
C ASP A 85 -3.75 15.63 -17.16
N GLU A 86 -3.34 14.64 -16.37
CA GLU A 86 -3.79 14.47 -14.98
C GLU A 86 -2.72 13.79 -14.10
N THR A 87 -2.83 14.02 -12.79
CA THR A 87 -2.13 13.21 -11.79
C THR A 87 -2.85 11.87 -11.63
N ASP A 88 -2.15 10.87 -11.11
CA ASP A 88 -2.68 9.52 -10.97
C ASP A 88 -2.14 8.85 -9.71
N ARG A 89 -3.04 8.41 -8.83
CA ARG A 89 -2.66 7.77 -7.55
C ARG A 89 -1.94 6.47 -7.68
N ASP A 90 -2.32 5.66 -8.65
CA ASP A 90 -1.65 4.41 -8.92
C ASP A 90 -0.17 4.67 -9.25
N ILE A 91 0.09 5.68 -10.09
CA ILE A 91 1.44 6.14 -10.40
C ILE A 91 2.12 6.71 -9.15
N THR A 92 1.42 7.53 -8.36
CA THR A 92 1.97 8.12 -7.12
C THR A 92 2.43 7.06 -6.13
N ILE A 93 1.56 6.10 -5.80
CA ILE A 93 1.83 5.05 -4.82
C ILE A 93 2.95 4.12 -5.30
N LYS A 94 2.92 3.69 -6.58
CA LYS A 94 3.95 2.81 -7.13
C LYS A 94 5.29 3.51 -7.25
N THR A 95 5.30 4.79 -7.64
CA THR A 95 6.53 5.58 -7.70
C THR A 95 7.11 5.77 -6.29
N LEU A 96 6.27 6.01 -5.28
CA LEU A 96 6.74 6.07 -3.89
C LEU A 96 7.31 4.74 -3.42
N ASP A 97 6.64 3.61 -3.72
CA ASP A 97 7.13 2.25 -3.39
C ASP A 97 8.52 2.00 -3.99
N GLU A 98 8.71 2.32 -5.27
CA GLU A 98 10.01 2.25 -5.94
C GLU A 98 11.03 3.25 -5.36
N PHE A 99 10.58 4.40 -4.90
CA PHE A 99 11.44 5.42 -4.31
C PHE A 99 12.02 4.99 -2.95
N ILE A 100 11.23 4.32 -2.11
CA ILE A 100 11.66 3.85 -0.79
C ILE A 100 12.26 2.43 -0.79
N SER A 101 12.16 1.73 -1.92
CA SER A 101 12.84 0.46 -2.19
C SER A 101 14.38 0.62 -2.26
N PRO A 102 15.17 -0.38 -1.83
CA PRO A 102 14.76 -1.71 -1.34
C PRO A 102 14.52 -1.77 0.16
N LYS A 103 14.62 -0.65 0.88
CA LYS A 103 14.54 -0.65 2.35
C LYS A 103 13.12 -0.91 2.84
N TYR A 104 12.13 -0.35 2.15
CA TYR A 104 10.72 -0.47 2.48
C TYR A 104 9.93 -1.00 1.28
N GLN A 105 8.76 -1.56 1.58
CA GLN A 105 7.78 -1.94 0.56
C GLN A 105 6.37 -1.62 1.05
N ILE A 106 5.60 -0.97 0.18
CA ILE A 106 4.19 -0.68 0.34
C ILE A 106 3.37 -1.91 -0.08
N ARG A 107 2.40 -2.29 0.75
CA ARG A 107 1.45 -3.35 0.45
C ARG A 107 0.01 -2.87 0.68
N LEU A 108 -0.88 -3.27 -0.20
CA LEU A 108 -2.32 -3.11 -0.04
C LEU A 108 -2.81 -4.12 1.00
N PHE A 109 -3.64 -3.69 1.95
CA PHE A 109 -4.43 -4.58 2.78
C PHE A 109 -5.63 -5.06 1.96
N SER A 110 -5.51 -6.22 1.33
CA SER A 110 -6.36 -6.69 0.23
C SER A 110 -7.81 -6.98 0.63
N GLU A 111 -8.16 -6.92 1.91
CA GLU A 111 -9.56 -6.95 2.38
C GLU A 111 -10.30 -5.63 2.09
N SER A 112 -9.59 -4.51 1.91
CA SER A 112 -10.21 -3.25 1.48
C SER A 112 -10.45 -3.18 -0.03
N LEU A 113 -9.90 -4.12 -0.82
CA LEU A 113 -9.94 -4.05 -2.28
C LEU A 113 -11.40 -4.06 -2.76
N GLY A 114 -11.74 -3.13 -3.66
CA GLY A 114 -13.10 -2.99 -4.21
C GLY A 114 -13.96 -1.92 -3.52
N ASP A 115 -13.45 -1.32 -2.45
CA ASP A 115 -14.04 -0.14 -1.81
C ASP A 115 -13.55 1.17 -2.49
N ASP A 116 -14.29 2.25 -2.27
CA ASP A 116 -13.93 3.62 -2.64
C ASP A 116 -12.71 4.12 -1.84
N THR A 117 -12.47 3.57 -0.65
CA THR A 117 -11.29 3.87 0.19
C THR A 117 -10.47 2.61 0.45
N LEU A 118 -9.19 2.65 0.10
CA LEU A 118 -8.30 1.50 0.19
C LEU A 118 -7.28 1.65 1.32
N ALA A 119 -7.01 0.56 2.04
CA ALA A 119 -6.08 0.51 3.15
C ALA A 119 -4.71 -0.02 2.69
N PHE A 120 -3.64 0.66 3.09
CA PHE A 120 -2.26 0.31 2.76
C PHE A 120 -1.39 0.28 4.01
N THR A 121 -0.28 -0.43 3.93
CA THR A 121 0.76 -0.44 4.98
C THR A 121 2.16 -0.43 4.38
N VAL A 122 3.15 -0.12 5.22
CA VAL A 122 4.57 -0.09 4.86
C VAL A 122 5.37 -0.73 5.98
N LEU A 123 6.20 -1.71 5.63
CA LEU A 123 7.20 -2.28 6.51
C LEU A 123 8.56 -2.33 5.83
N ASN A 124 9.61 -2.52 6.63
CA ASN A 124 10.93 -2.82 6.10
C ASN A 124 10.91 -4.17 5.37
N SER A 125 11.73 -4.32 4.33
CA SER A 125 11.93 -5.59 3.62
C SER A 125 12.30 -6.77 4.53
N ASP A 126 13.12 -6.53 5.56
CA ASP A 126 13.46 -7.59 6.54
C ASP A 126 12.25 -7.97 7.39
N GLU A 127 11.43 -7.00 7.78
CA GLU A 127 10.19 -7.23 8.53
C GLU A 127 9.16 -8.02 7.71
N TRP A 128 9.02 -7.71 6.41
CA TRP A 128 8.19 -8.52 5.50
C TRP A 128 8.69 -9.95 5.39
N LYS A 129 10.01 -10.13 5.32
CA LYS A 129 10.62 -11.46 5.25
C LYS A 129 10.41 -12.26 6.53
N ASP A 130 10.48 -11.61 7.69
CA ASP A 130 10.21 -12.26 8.98
C ASP A 130 8.75 -12.73 9.07
N LEU A 131 7.79 -11.89 8.66
CA LEU A 131 6.38 -12.30 8.57
C LEU A 131 6.17 -13.44 7.57
N GLU A 132 6.86 -13.41 6.43
CA GLU A 132 6.78 -14.48 5.43
C GLU A 132 7.31 -15.81 5.96
N ASN A 133 8.44 -15.77 6.69
CA ASN A 133 9.03 -16.95 7.32
C ASN A 133 8.11 -17.53 8.41
N GLU A 134 7.41 -16.68 9.15
CA GLU A 134 6.56 -17.09 10.27
C GLU A 134 5.18 -17.61 9.81
N PHE A 135 4.51 -16.89 8.91
CA PHE A 135 3.12 -17.17 8.51
C PHE A 135 2.99 -17.85 7.14
N GLY A 136 4.09 -17.92 6.39
CA GLY A 136 4.12 -18.41 5.02
C GLY A 136 3.66 -17.36 4.01
N LYS A 137 4.28 -17.40 2.84
CA LYS A 137 4.01 -16.48 1.73
C LYS A 137 2.53 -16.41 1.33
N GLU A 138 1.87 -17.55 1.23
CA GLU A 138 0.48 -17.62 0.77
C GLU A 138 -0.48 -16.87 1.71
N LYS A 139 -0.36 -17.05 3.03
CA LYS A 139 -1.18 -16.34 4.02
C LYS A 139 -0.84 -14.84 4.07
N LEU A 140 0.45 -14.51 4.02
CA LEU A 140 0.91 -13.12 4.05
C LEU A 140 0.41 -12.34 2.84
N GLU A 141 0.65 -12.84 1.62
CA GLU A 141 0.25 -12.16 0.38
C GLU A 141 -1.27 -12.14 0.17
N PHE A 142 -2.01 -13.08 0.78
CA PHE A 142 -3.48 -13.05 0.79
C PHE A 142 -4.01 -11.78 1.46
N PHE A 143 -3.42 -11.34 2.58
CA PHE A 143 -3.85 -10.11 3.25
C PHE A 143 -3.08 -8.88 2.80
N PHE A 144 -1.78 -9.00 2.53
CA PHE A 144 -0.90 -7.88 2.23
C PHE A 144 -0.22 -8.12 0.89
N THR A 145 -0.82 -7.60 -0.17
CA THR A 145 -0.32 -7.78 -1.54
C THR A 145 0.56 -6.58 -1.93
N PRO A 146 1.80 -6.79 -2.43
CA PRO A 146 2.65 -5.70 -2.91
C PRO A 146 1.97 -4.86 -3.98
N VAL A 147 2.08 -3.53 -3.88
CA VAL A 147 1.40 -2.61 -4.81
C VAL A 147 1.88 -2.78 -6.26
N SER A 148 3.12 -3.23 -6.45
CA SER A 148 3.72 -3.55 -7.75
C SER A 148 3.07 -4.72 -8.48
N GLN A 149 2.27 -5.56 -7.81
CA GLN A 149 1.54 -6.65 -8.46
C GLN A 149 0.26 -6.17 -9.17
N PHE A 150 -0.21 -4.96 -8.87
CA PHE A 150 -1.44 -4.42 -9.45
C PHE A 150 -1.15 -3.60 -10.72
N LYS A 151 -1.93 -3.82 -11.78
CA LYS A 151 -1.92 -2.95 -12.96
C LYS A 151 -2.51 -1.58 -12.65
N GLY A 152 -3.69 -1.57 -12.03
CA GLY A 152 -4.36 -0.42 -11.47
C GLY A 152 -5.02 -0.84 -10.15
N ILE A 153 -4.93 -0.01 -9.12
CA ILE A 153 -5.43 -0.25 -7.77
C ILE A 153 -6.79 0.45 -7.63
N PHE A 154 -6.87 1.73 -8.01
CA PHE A 154 -8.09 2.53 -7.94
C PHE A 154 -8.95 2.45 -9.21
N ASN A 155 -8.34 2.11 -10.35
CA ASN A 155 -9.00 2.12 -11.67
C ASN A 155 -9.46 0.73 -12.14
N MET A 156 -9.70 -0.22 -11.23
CA MET A 156 -10.17 -1.56 -11.60
C MET A 156 -11.63 -1.53 -12.07
N SER A 157 -11.92 -2.24 -13.16
CA SER A 157 -13.31 -2.45 -13.57
C SER A 157 -14.05 -3.40 -12.63
N MET A 158 -15.38 -3.28 -12.55
CA MET A 158 -16.22 -4.21 -11.79
C MET A 158 -16.02 -5.69 -12.16
N LYS A 159 -15.64 -5.97 -13.40
CA LYS A 159 -15.33 -7.35 -13.84
C LYS A 159 -14.03 -7.85 -13.23
N GLU A 160 -13.01 -7.00 -13.16
CA GLU A 160 -11.73 -7.33 -12.54
C GLU A 160 -11.88 -7.52 -11.04
N VAL A 161 -12.57 -6.59 -10.37
CA VAL A 161 -12.87 -6.67 -8.93
C VAL A 161 -13.63 -7.97 -8.62
N LYS A 162 -14.69 -8.29 -9.35
CA LYS A 162 -15.45 -9.53 -9.16
C LYS A 162 -14.60 -10.78 -9.37
N LYS A 163 -13.72 -10.77 -10.39
CA LYS A 163 -12.81 -11.89 -10.64
C LYS A 163 -11.86 -12.11 -9.45
N ILE A 164 -11.26 -11.03 -8.94
CA ILE A 164 -10.35 -11.10 -7.79
C ILE A 164 -11.09 -11.62 -6.55
N TYR A 165 -12.31 -11.14 -6.28
CA TYR A 165 -13.10 -11.65 -5.15
C TYR A 165 -13.32 -13.16 -5.22
N THR A 166 -13.74 -13.69 -6.39
CA THR A 166 -13.95 -15.13 -6.55
C THR A 166 -12.65 -15.92 -6.36
N GLU A 167 -11.53 -15.44 -6.89
CA GLU A 167 -10.22 -16.07 -6.69
C GLU A 167 -9.80 -16.04 -5.21
N ARG A 168 -10.07 -14.93 -4.50
CA ARG A 168 -9.80 -14.77 -3.07
C ARG A 168 -10.68 -15.67 -2.21
N GLU A 169 -11.95 -15.90 -2.54
CA GLU A 169 -12.81 -16.83 -1.79
C GLU A 169 -12.25 -18.26 -1.82
N VAL A 170 -11.79 -18.72 -3.00
CA VAL A 170 -11.16 -20.04 -3.15
C VAL A 170 -9.85 -20.12 -2.36
N LEU A 171 -9.03 -19.07 -2.41
CA LEU A 171 -7.78 -19.00 -1.63
C LEU A 171 -8.04 -18.99 -0.12
N ARG A 172 -9.04 -18.21 0.33
CA ARG A 172 -9.44 -18.13 1.74
C ARG A 172 -9.82 -19.52 2.26
N ASP A 173 -10.65 -20.24 1.51
CA ASP A 173 -11.02 -21.62 1.87
C ASP A 173 -9.80 -22.53 1.97
N LYS A 174 -8.86 -22.43 1.02
CA LYS A 174 -7.63 -23.23 1.05
C LYS A 174 -6.75 -22.91 2.27
N ILE A 175 -6.63 -21.64 2.65
CA ILE A 175 -5.77 -21.16 3.74
C ILE A 175 -6.38 -21.45 5.12
N PHE A 176 -7.70 -21.29 5.28
CA PHE A 176 -8.35 -21.30 6.60
C PHE A 176 -9.25 -22.51 6.89
N LYS A 177 -9.69 -23.29 5.89
CA LYS A 177 -10.50 -24.50 6.14
C LYS A 177 -9.69 -25.79 6.30
N ASN A 178 -8.39 -25.78 5.98
CA ASN A 178 -7.52 -26.95 6.07
C ASN A 178 -6.68 -27.02 7.37
N ASN A 179 -7.00 -26.20 8.38
CA ASN A 179 -6.40 -26.22 9.71
C ASN A 179 -7.41 -26.69 10.76
#